data_AF-A0A061EC54-F1
#
_entry.id   AF-A0A061EC54-F1
#
_cell.length_a   1.000
_cell.length_b   1.000
_cell.length_c   1.000
_cell.angle_alpha   90.00
_cell.angle_beta   90.00
_cell.angle_gamma   90.00
#
_symmetry.space_group_name_H-M   'P 1'
#
loop_
_entity.id
_entity.type
_entity.pdbx_description
1 polymer ?
#
loop_
_entity_poly.entity_id
_entity_poly.type
_entity_poly.pdbx_seq_one_letter_code
_entity_poly.pdbx_strand_id
1 'polypeptide(L)'
;MKQKNEQIHTTKLLTYLLIGLIGVLGLLCLYYGSSFAPGSRRSDNTGSRLDGSDPVFGGFSRNRDLDDLLDEQGHYPEVPKSIPICDIKYSELIPCLDRNLIYQLKLKPNLTVMEHYERHCPPPERRYNCLIPPPRGYKIPIRWPASRDEVWKANIPHTHLAEEKSDQHWMVVDGEKIKFPGGGTHFHDGADKYITGLAQMLKFPGDKLHNGGSIRNVLDVGCGVASFGAYLLPLDIIAMSLAPNDVHENQIQFALERGIPSTLGVLGTKRLPYPSRSFELAHCSRCRIDWLQRDGILLLELDRLLRPGGYFAYSSPEAYEQDPENRKIWNAMYNLLKRMCWKVAVKRGQTVIWAKPLSNSCYLKRDPGTRPPLCSSGDDPDASWNVSMKACITPYSAKMHKERWSGLLPWPQRLTTAPPRLEEIGVSPEEFHEDTVSF
;
A
#
# COMPACT_ATOMS: atom_id res chain seq x y z
N MET A 1 -5.20 -55.25 -44.86
CA MET A 1 -4.41 -54.00 -44.73
C MET A 1 -4.89 -52.83 -45.61
N LYS A 2 -5.82 -52.99 -46.57
CA LYS A 2 -6.29 -51.87 -47.43
C LYS A 2 -7.25 -50.87 -46.74
N GLN A 3 -8.19 -51.32 -45.92
CA GLN A 3 -9.19 -50.44 -45.27
C GLN A 3 -8.62 -49.41 -44.27
N LYS A 4 -7.51 -49.74 -43.59
CA LYS A 4 -6.90 -48.84 -42.59
C LYS A 4 -6.18 -47.64 -43.23
N ASN A 5 -5.76 -47.76 -44.50
CA ASN A 5 -5.03 -46.71 -45.21
C ASN A 5 -5.96 -45.63 -45.80
N GLU A 6 -7.15 -46.01 -46.26
CA GLU A 6 -8.16 -45.04 -46.76
C GLU A 6 -8.71 -44.15 -45.63
N GLN A 7 -8.88 -44.71 -44.44
CA GLN A 7 -9.44 -43.98 -43.29
C GLN A 7 -8.46 -42.92 -42.74
N ILE A 8 -7.14 -43.18 -42.83
CA ILE A 8 -6.08 -42.22 -42.45
C ILE A 8 -5.95 -41.10 -43.48
N HIS A 9 -6.15 -41.41 -44.76
CA HIS A 9 -6.04 -40.42 -45.83
C HIS A 9 -7.22 -39.43 -45.81
N THR A 10 -8.43 -39.91 -45.49
CA THR A 10 -9.64 -39.09 -45.35
C THR A 10 -9.59 -38.19 -44.12
N THR A 11 -9.05 -38.64 -42.98
CA THR A 11 -8.90 -37.79 -41.78
C THR A 11 -7.90 -36.66 -42.03
N LYS A 12 -6.76 -36.94 -42.65
CA LYS A 12 -5.77 -35.88 -42.97
C LYS A 12 -6.33 -34.85 -43.94
N LEU A 13 -7.09 -35.27 -44.95
CA LEU A 13 -7.73 -34.36 -45.91
C LEU A 13 -8.72 -33.42 -45.21
N LEU A 14 -9.51 -33.94 -44.26
CA LEU A 14 -10.46 -33.14 -43.48
C LEU A 14 -9.76 -32.12 -42.59
N THR A 15 -8.63 -32.49 -41.97
CA THR A 15 -7.84 -31.58 -41.15
C THR A 15 -7.25 -30.43 -41.98
N TYR A 16 -6.75 -30.70 -43.19
CA TYR A 16 -6.24 -29.64 -44.06
C TYR A 16 -7.35 -28.71 -44.57
N LEU A 17 -8.55 -29.22 -44.85
CA LEU A 17 -9.71 -28.40 -45.19
C LEU A 17 -10.14 -27.48 -44.05
N LEU A 18 -10.15 -27.98 -42.81
CA LEU A 18 -10.47 -27.19 -41.61
C LEU A 18 -9.44 -26.08 -41.37
N ILE A 19 -8.15 -26.37 -41.50
CA ILE A 19 -7.08 -25.36 -41.35
C ILE A 19 -7.20 -24.29 -42.45
N GLY A 20 -7.51 -24.70 -43.69
CA GLY A 20 -7.76 -23.76 -44.79
C GLY A 20 -8.96 -22.84 -44.52
N LEU A 21 -10.06 -23.38 -43.99
CA LEU A 21 -11.26 -22.61 -43.65
C LEU A 21 -10.98 -21.57 -42.54
N ILE A 22 -10.21 -21.95 -41.52
CA ILE A 22 -9.81 -21.05 -40.43
C ILE A 22 -8.92 -19.91 -40.97
N GLY A 23 -8.00 -20.21 -41.89
CA GLY A 23 -7.17 -19.20 -42.54
C GLY A 23 -7.98 -18.19 -43.37
N VAL A 24 -8.99 -18.67 -44.11
CA VAL A 24 -9.88 -17.81 -44.91
C VAL A 24 -10.77 -16.95 -44.02
N LEU A 25 -11.31 -17.49 -42.92
CA LEU A 25 -12.08 -16.72 -41.94
C LEU A 25 -11.22 -15.65 -41.24
N GLY A 26 -9.97 -15.97 -40.91
CA GLY A 26 -9.02 -14.99 -40.35
C GLY A 26 -8.73 -13.83 -41.30
N LEU A 27 -8.55 -14.12 -42.59
CA LEU A 27 -8.36 -13.11 -43.64
C LEU A 27 -9.61 -12.24 -43.85
N LEU A 28 -10.81 -12.84 -43.80
CA LEU A 28 -12.08 -12.10 -43.87
C LEU A 28 -12.27 -11.19 -42.65
N CYS A 29 -11.94 -11.65 -41.45
CA CYS A 29 -11.98 -10.82 -40.24
C CYS A 29 -10.99 -9.64 -40.31
N LEU A 30 -9.80 -9.84 -40.86
CA LEU A 30 -8.83 -8.76 -41.07
C LEU A 30 -9.29 -7.76 -42.14
N TYR A 31 -9.92 -8.24 -43.22
CA TYR A 31 -10.39 -7.39 -44.31
C TYR A 31 -11.62 -6.56 -43.95
N TYR A 32 -12.55 -7.11 -43.16
CA TYR A 32 -13.76 -6.40 -42.70
C TYR A 32 -13.57 -5.66 -41.36
N GLY A 33 -12.57 -6.03 -40.54
CA GLY A 33 -12.26 -5.38 -39.27
C GLY A 33 -11.71 -3.95 -39.41
N SER A 34 -11.21 -3.57 -40.58
CA SER A 34 -10.73 -2.21 -40.88
C SER A 34 -11.82 -1.23 -41.34
N SER A 35 -13.08 -1.67 -41.48
CA SER A 35 -14.16 -0.86 -42.06
C SER A 35 -15.23 -0.39 -41.06
N PHE A 36 -15.06 -0.66 -39.76
CA PHE A 36 -15.98 -0.20 -38.70
C PHE A 36 -15.23 0.55 -37.58
N ALA A 37 -14.72 1.74 -37.92
CA ALA A 37 -14.37 2.77 -36.94
C ALA A 37 -15.45 3.87 -36.99
N PRO A 38 -16.18 4.17 -35.89
CA PRO A 38 -17.10 5.29 -35.87
C PRO A 38 -16.30 6.60 -35.88
N GLY A 39 -16.46 7.39 -36.95
CA GLY A 39 -15.91 8.73 -37.05
C GLY A 39 -16.55 9.69 -36.04
N SER A 40 -15.72 10.33 -35.22
CA SER A 40 -16.13 11.39 -34.30
C SER A 40 -16.52 12.64 -35.07
N ARG A 41 -17.79 13.04 -34.96
CA ARG A 41 -18.31 14.31 -35.48
C ARG A 41 -17.86 15.47 -34.59
N ARG A 42 -17.19 16.42 -35.22
CA ARG A 42 -16.89 17.76 -34.75
C ARG A 42 -18.21 18.53 -34.55
N SER A 43 -18.43 19.05 -33.35
CA SER A 43 -19.49 20.04 -33.08
C SER A 43 -18.86 21.23 -32.36
N ASP A 44 -18.90 22.37 -33.03
CA ASP A 44 -18.72 23.69 -32.43
C ASP A 44 -19.93 23.98 -31.51
N ASN A 45 -19.70 24.55 -30.32
CA ASN A 45 -20.35 25.81 -29.92
C ASN A 45 -19.89 26.34 -28.54
N THR A 46 -19.48 27.60 -28.56
CA THR A 46 -19.85 28.73 -27.69
C THR A 46 -20.11 28.54 -26.18
N GLY A 47 -19.25 29.25 -25.44
CA GLY A 47 -19.36 29.83 -24.10
C GLY A 47 -20.65 29.74 -23.28
N SER A 48 -20.48 29.35 -22.02
CA SER A 48 -21.11 30.05 -20.89
C SER A 48 -20.17 30.00 -19.67
N ARG A 49 -19.88 31.19 -19.11
CA ARG A 49 -19.20 31.35 -17.82
C ARG A 49 -20.23 31.02 -16.74
N LEU A 50 -19.94 30.02 -15.90
CA LEU A 50 -20.61 29.82 -14.63
C LEU A 50 -19.54 29.91 -13.53
N ASP A 51 -19.71 30.96 -12.73
CA ASP A 51 -18.92 31.31 -11.56
C ASP A 51 -19.22 30.30 -10.46
N GLY A 52 -18.26 29.43 -10.16
CA GLY A 52 -18.37 28.37 -9.16
C GLY A 52 -17.38 28.64 -8.04
N SER A 53 -17.87 29.22 -6.95
CA SER A 53 -17.13 29.38 -5.69
C SER A 53 -16.86 28.00 -5.08
N ASP A 54 -15.59 27.73 -4.77
CA ASP A 54 -15.10 26.51 -4.14
C ASP A 54 -15.51 26.45 -2.65
N PRO A 55 -16.26 25.43 -2.17
CA PRO A 55 -16.72 25.34 -0.80
C PRO A 55 -15.73 24.67 0.16
N VAL A 56 -14.48 24.40 -0.25
CA VAL A 56 -13.50 23.68 0.60
C VAL A 56 -12.52 24.59 1.35
N PHE A 57 -12.30 25.82 0.87
CA PHE A 57 -11.48 26.81 1.58
C PHE A 57 -12.35 27.81 2.35
N GLY A 58 -12.84 27.38 3.51
CA GLY A 58 -13.26 28.32 4.55
C GLY A 58 -12.09 29.25 4.90
N GLY A 59 -12.33 30.56 4.86
CA GLY A 59 -11.31 31.59 4.82
C GLY A 59 -10.21 31.45 5.89
N PHE A 60 -8.98 31.26 5.44
CA PHE A 60 -7.81 31.58 6.24
C PHE A 60 -7.65 33.10 6.24
N SER A 61 -7.83 33.71 7.42
CA SER A 61 -7.36 35.07 7.65
C SER A 61 -5.86 35.09 7.42
N ARG A 62 -5.42 35.86 6.42
CA ARG A 62 -4.00 36.18 6.19
C ARG A 62 -3.46 36.90 7.42
N ASN A 63 -2.71 36.20 8.27
CA ASN A 63 -1.76 36.85 9.16
C ASN A 63 -0.62 37.42 8.31
N ARG A 64 -0.36 38.71 8.49
CA ARG A 64 0.56 39.55 7.71
C ARG A 64 2.05 39.26 7.96
N ASP A 65 2.39 38.30 8.82
CA ASP A 65 3.75 38.16 9.35
C ASP A 65 4.62 37.13 8.61
N LEU A 66 4.06 36.36 7.66
CA LEU A 66 4.83 35.35 6.90
C LEU A 66 5.40 35.90 5.57
N ASP A 67 4.87 37.03 5.08
CA ASP A 67 5.36 37.67 3.86
C ASP A 67 6.68 38.44 4.09
N ASP A 68 6.99 38.86 5.32
CA ASP A 68 8.20 39.66 5.64
C ASP A 68 9.48 38.82 5.83
N LEU A 69 9.39 37.48 5.88
CA LEU A 69 10.56 36.58 6.04
C LEU A 69 11.10 36.01 4.73
N LEU A 70 10.47 36.34 3.58
CA LEU A 70 10.82 35.79 2.26
C LEU A 70 11.61 36.77 1.37
N ASP A 71 11.98 37.95 1.88
CA ASP A 71 12.50 39.05 1.05
C ASP A 71 14.03 39.19 1.00
N GLU A 72 14.79 38.15 1.34
CA GLU A 72 16.25 38.13 1.16
C GLU A 72 16.67 37.04 0.15
N GLN A 73 16.80 37.49 -1.10
CA GLN A 73 17.63 36.92 -2.18
C GLN A 73 17.25 35.55 -2.78
N GLY A 74 16.46 35.59 -3.86
CA GLY A 74 16.42 34.52 -4.86
C GLY A 74 15.29 34.70 -5.87
N HIS A 75 15.59 34.63 -7.16
CA HIS A 75 14.60 34.60 -8.25
C HIS A 75 13.59 33.44 -8.04
N TYR A 76 12.46 33.70 -7.38
CA TYR A 76 11.33 32.77 -7.39
C TYR A 76 10.66 32.90 -8.76
N PRO A 77 10.50 31.79 -9.53
CA PRO A 77 9.66 31.84 -10.72
C PRO A 77 8.26 32.31 -10.32
N GLU A 78 7.75 33.33 -11.01
CA GLU A 78 6.45 33.94 -10.76
C GLU A 78 5.39 32.88 -10.41
N VAL A 79 4.79 32.99 -9.22
CA VAL A 79 3.70 32.10 -8.81
C VAL A 79 2.57 32.24 -9.86
N PRO A 80 2.17 31.15 -10.55
CA PRO A 80 1.18 31.25 -11.62
C PRO A 80 -0.14 31.82 -11.09
N LYS A 81 -0.65 32.89 -11.72
CA LYS A 81 -1.93 33.52 -11.35
C LYS A 81 -3.13 32.58 -11.47
N SER A 82 -3.01 31.50 -12.24
CA SER A 82 -4.00 30.44 -12.39
C SER A 82 -3.34 29.14 -12.83
N ILE A 83 -3.75 28.01 -12.27
CA ILE A 83 -3.31 26.68 -12.70
C ILE A 83 -4.27 26.19 -13.81
N PRO A 84 -3.78 25.81 -15.01
CA PRO A 84 -4.63 25.33 -16.10
C PRO A 84 -5.33 24.02 -15.73
N ILE A 85 -6.45 23.69 -16.38
CA ILE A 85 -7.16 22.42 -16.19
C ILE A 85 -6.60 21.38 -17.16
N CYS A 86 -6.31 20.17 -16.66
CA CYS A 86 -5.87 19.05 -17.48
C CYS A 86 -7.01 18.47 -18.32
N ASP A 87 -6.67 17.81 -19.43
CA ASP A 87 -7.60 16.95 -20.15
C ASP A 87 -8.13 15.82 -19.22
N ILE A 88 -9.43 15.54 -19.30
CA ILE A 88 -10.11 14.51 -18.48
C ILE A 88 -9.48 13.12 -18.65
N LYS A 89 -8.80 12.85 -19.78
CA LYS A 89 -8.07 11.58 -19.99
C LYS A 89 -6.98 11.32 -18.94
N TYR A 90 -6.55 12.34 -18.22
CA TYR A 90 -5.57 12.23 -17.15
C TYR A 90 -6.19 11.97 -15.77
N SER A 91 -7.52 11.80 -15.65
CA SER A 91 -8.18 11.53 -14.36
C SER A 91 -7.66 10.28 -13.66
N GLU A 92 -7.30 9.27 -14.44
CA GLU A 92 -6.78 7.98 -13.95
C GLU A 92 -5.24 7.93 -13.94
N LEU A 93 -4.58 9.02 -14.35
CA LEU A 93 -3.12 9.07 -14.37
C LEU A 93 -2.60 9.26 -12.95
N ILE A 94 -1.83 8.29 -12.46
CA ILE A 94 -1.13 8.40 -11.19
C ILE A 94 0.31 8.86 -11.44
N PRO A 95 0.68 10.09 -11.06
CA PRO A 95 2.02 10.61 -11.32
C PRO A 95 3.10 9.70 -10.74
N CYS A 96 4.12 9.45 -11.56
CA CYS A 96 5.23 8.54 -11.27
C CYS A 96 4.88 7.05 -11.12
N LEU A 97 3.62 6.63 -11.23
CA LEU A 97 3.22 5.22 -11.21
C LEU A 97 2.54 4.80 -12.53
N ASP A 98 2.75 5.59 -13.59
CA ASP A 98 2.28 5.28 -14.93
C ASP A 98 3.17 4.21 -15.59
N ARG A 99 2.59 3.03 -15.82
CA ARG A 99 3.26 1.93 -16.51
C ARG A 99 3.57 2.25 -17.97
N ASN A 100 2.79 3.12 -18.62
CA ASN A 100 3.05 3.52 -20.00
C ASN A 100 4.34 4.32 -20.12
N LEU A 101 4.67 5.10 -19.09
CA LEU A 101 5.92 5.86 -19.04
C LEU A 101 7.16 4.96 -19.10
N ILE A 102 7.11 3.78 -18.48
CA ILE A 102 8.21 2.79 -18.54
C ILE A 102 8.52 2.43 -20.00
N TYR A 103 7.48 2.17 -20.81
CA TYR A 103 7.64 1.87 -22.24
C TYR A 103 8.09 3.09 -23.05
N GLN A 104 7.51 4.27 -22.80
CA GLN A 104 7.86 5.52 -23.50
C GLN A 104 9.31 5.94 -23.27
N LEU A 105 9.82 5.75 -22.05
CA LEU A 105 11.20 6.06 -21.66
C LEU A 105 12.15 4.88 -21.88
N LYS A 106 11.65 3.73 -22.37
CA LYS A 106 12.43 2.50 -22.57
C LYS A 106 13.21 2.07 -21.32
N LEU A 107 12.60 2.27 -20.15
CA LEU A 107 13.17 1.83 -18.88
C LEU A 107 13.22 0.30 -18.85
N LYS A 108 14.23 -0.25 -18.18
CA LYS A 108 14.43 -1.70 -18.04
C LYS A 108 14.34 -2.10 -16.56
N PRO A 109 13.15 -1.99 -15.94
CA PRO A 109 12.98 -2.38 -14.54
C PRO A 109 13.15 -3.88 -14.39
N ASN A 110 13.74 -4.30 -13.29
CA ASN A 110 13.83 -5.70 -12.93
C ASN A 110 12.47 -6.21 -12.42
N LEU A 111 11.78 -6.97 -13.28
CA LEU A 111 10.45 -7.49 -12.98
C LEU A 111 10.44 -8.50 -11.83
N THR A 112 11.55 -9.21 -11.60
CA THR A 112 11.65 -10.25 -10.56
C THR A 112 11.60 -9.68 -9.14
N VAL A 113 11.96 -8.40 -8.98
CA VAL A 113 11.96 -7.68 -7.70
C VAL A 113 10.92 -6.55 -7.69
N MET A 114 9.95 -6.60 -8.60
CA MET A 114 8.80 -5.67 -8.66
C MET A 114 9.17 -4.19 -8.90
N GLU A 115 10.33 -3.88 -9.50
CA GLU A 115 10.73 -2.49 -9.79
C GLU A 115 9.72 -1.74 -10.69
N HIS A 116 8.94 -2.45 -11.49
CA HIS A 116 7.92 -1.87 -12.37
C HIS A 116 6.71 -1.30 -11.61
N TYR A 117 6.53 -1.64 -10.32
CA TYR A 117 5.53 -1.02 -9.45
C TYR A 117 6.11 0.11 -8.59
N GLU A 118 7.42 0.37 -8.69
CA GLU A 118 8.06 1.51 -8.02
C GLU A 118 7.83 2.81 -8.79
N ARG A 119 8.17 3.92 -8.15
CA ARG A 119 8.01 5.26 -8.72
C ARG A 119 9.01 5.49 -9.85
N HIS A 120 8.50 5.72 -11.06
CA HIS A 120 9.24 6.18 -12.23
C HIS A 120 8.66 7.52 -12.67
N CYS A 121 9.30 8.63 -12.31
CA CYS A 121 8.76 9.96 -12.59
C CYS A 121 9.16 10.47 -13.98
N PRO A 122 8.26 11.18 -14.68
CA PRO A 122 8.60 11.81 -15.95
C PRO A 122 9.64 12.94 -15.76
N PRO A 123 10.48 13.19 -16.79
CA PRO A 123 11.41 14.31 -16.76
C PRO A 123 10.63 15.64 -16.71
N PRO A 124 11.23 16.74 -16.22
CA PRO A 124 10.54 18.00 -15.96
C PRO A 124 9.67 18.50 -17.12
N GLU A 125 10.12 18.31 -18.36
CA GLU A 125 9.44 18.78 -19.58
C GLU A 125 8.15 18.00 -19.89
N ARG A 126 7.98 16.81 -19.30
CA ARG A 126 6.80 15.95 -19.45
C ARG A 126 5.91 15.95 -18.20
N ARG A 127 6.20 16.79 -17.21
CA ARG A 127 5.37 16.90 -16.01
C ARG A 127 4.15 17.77 -16.32
N TYR A 128 2.97 17.28 -15.93
CA TYR A 128 1.74 18.03 -16.02
C TYR A 128 1.65 19.01 -14.84
N ASN A 129 1.58 20.31 -15.14
CA ASN A 129 1.36 21.37 -14.15
C ASN A 129 -0.06 21.92 -14.33
N CYS A 130 -1.06 21.06 -14.14
CA CYS A 130 -2.47 21.38 -14.32
C CYS A 130 -3.35 20.71 -13.26
N LEU A 131 -4.56 21.22 -13.05
CA LEU A 131 -5.57 20.66 -12.15
C LEU A 131 -6.35 19.56 -12.89
N ILE A 132 -6.39 18.36 -12.29
CA ILE A 132 -7.16 17.24 -12.83
C ILE A 132 -8.65 17.48 -12.53
N PRO A 133 -9.52 17.54 -13.53
CA PRO A 133 -10.95 17.71 -13.30
C PRO A 133 -11.55 16.44 -12.66
N PRO A 134 -12.59 16.56 -11.82
CA PRO A 134 -13.26 15.41 -11.24
C PRO A 134 -13.95 14.57 -12.33
N PRO A 135 -14.14 13.25 -12.10
CA PRO A 135 -14.92 12.40 -13.00
C PRO A 135 -16.31 12.97 -13.29
N ARG A 136 -16.85 12.67 -14.47
CA ARG A 136 -18.22 13.09 -14.81
C ARG A 136 -19.22 12.43 -13.86
N GLY A 137 -20.03 13.25 -13.19
CA GLY A 137 -21.02 12.79 -12.22
C GLY A 137 -20.44 12.50 -10.82
N TYR A 138 -19.19 12.91 -10.56
CA TYR A 138 -18.61 12.86 -9.22
C TYR A 138 -19.54 13.55 -8.21
N LYS A 139 -19.73 12.91 -7.06
CA LYS A 139 -20.56 13.36 -5.95
C LYS A 139 -19.67 13.71 -4.77
N ILE A 140 -20.14 14.63 -3.93
CA ILE A 140 -19.50 14.92 -2.64
C ILE A 140 -19.36 13.61 -1.85
N PRO A 141 -18.15 13.24 -1.38
CA PRO A 141 -17.93 12.01 -0.63
C PRO A 141 -18.88 11.89 0.56
N ILE A 142 -19.33 10.67 0.82
CA ILE A 142 -20.11 10.35 2.02
C ILE A 142 -19.25 10.73 3.23
N ARG A 143 -19.86 11.34 4.25
CA ARG A 143 -19.12 11.76 5.46
C ARG A 143 -18.88 10.58 6.39
N TRP A 144 -17.75 10.61 7.09
CA TRP A 144 -17.49 9.71 8.20
C TRP A 144 -18.59 9.86 9.27
N PRO A 145 -19.08 8.78 9.92
CA PRO A 145 -18.60 7.39 9.84
C PRO A 145 -19.24 6.53 8.74
N ALA A 146 -20.28 7.02 8.06
CA ALA A 146 -20.97 6.24 7.02
C ALA A 146 -20.04 5.88 5.85
N SER A 147 -19.09 6.77 5.53
CA SER A 147 -18.06 6.54 4.51
C SER A 147 -17.20 5.31 4.75
N ARG A 148 -17.12 4.81 6.00
CA ARG A 148 -16.44 3.56 6.30
C ARG A 148 -17.02 2.41 5.49
N ASP A 149 -18.34 2.34 5.35
CA ASP A 149 -19.02 1.15 4.82
C ASP A 149 -19.65 1.41 3.45
N GLU A 150 -19.72 2.65 2.99
CA GLU A 150 -20.30 2.97 1.69
C GLU A 150 -19.65 4.18 1.01
N VAL A 151 -19.53 4.10 -0.32
CA VAL A 151 -19.12 5.21 -1.18
C VAL A 151 -20.03 5.32 -2.40
N TRP A 152 -19.99 6.45 -3.09
CA TRP A 152 -20.71 6.64 -4.35
C TRP A 152 -20.05 5.85 -5.47
N LYS A 153 -20.83 5.06 -6.20
CA LYS A 153 -20.36 4.36 -7.41
C LYS A 153 -19.81 5.34 -8.46
N ALA A 154 -20.42 6.52 -8.57
CA ALA A 154 -20.01 7.54 -9.55
C ALA A 154 -18.61 8.12 -9.29
N ASN A 155 -18.10 8.01 -8.06
CA ASN A 155 -16.77 8.54 -7.70
C ASN A 155 -15.64 7.59 -8.11
N ILE A 156 -15.95 6.31 -8.37
CA ILE A 156 -14.97 5.26 -8.67
C ILE A 156 -15.48 4.46 -9.87
N PRO A 157 -15.17 4.89 -11.11
CA PRO A 157 -15.80 4.36 -12.33
C PRO A 157 -15.36 2.93 -12.72
N HIS A 158 -14.72 2.18 -11.82
CA HIS A 158 -14.13 0.87 -12.08
C HIS A 158 -14.66 -0.19 -11.10
N THR A 159 -15.87 -0.70 -11.34
CA THR A 159 -16.53 -1.67 -10.45
C THR A 159 -16.20 -3.13 -10.73
N HIS A 160 -15.28 -3.44 -11.66
CA HIS A 160 -14.92 -4.81 -12.02
C HIS A 160 -14.44 -5.63 -10.80
N LEU A 161 -13.77 -4.98 -9.84
CA LEU A 161 -13.32 -5.62 -8.60
C LEU A 161 -14.48 -6.19 -7.77
N ALA A 162 -15.68 -5.61 -7.86
CA ALA A 162 -16.87 -6.11 -7.18
C ALA A 162 -17.34 -7.46 -7.72
N GLU A 163 -17.19 -7.69 -9.03
CA GLU A 163 -17.52 -8.96 -9.67
C GLU A 163 -16.44 -10.00 -9.36
N GLU A 164 -15.17 -9.63 -9.51
CA GLU A 164 -14.02 -10.52 -9.36
C GLU A 164 -13.82 -11.05 -7.92
N LYS A 165 -14.17 -10.25 -6.90
CA LYS A 165 -13.99 -10.58 -5.47
C LYS A 165 -15.31 -10.71 -4.71
N SER A 166 -16.40 -10.96 -5.43
CA SER A 166 -17.74 -11.12 -4.86
C SER A 166 -17.81 -12.25 -3.82
N ASP A 167 -17.08 -13.35 -4.05
CA ASP A 167 -16.95 -14.51 -3.15
C ASP A 167 -16.37 -14.16 -1.77
N GLN A 168 -15.51 -13.16 -1.71
CA GLN A 168 -14.83 -12.73 -0.49
C GLN A 168 -15.53 -11.59 0.23
N HIS A 169 -16.69 -11.13 -0.28
CA HIS A 169 -17.45 -10.01 0.27
C HIS A 169 -16.59 -8.76 0.48
N TRP A 170 -15.69 -8.45 -0.45
CA TRP A 170 -14.86 -7.23 -0.35
C TRP A 170 -15.70 -5.97 -0.58
N MET A 171 -16.58 -6.03 -1.58
CA MET A 171 -17.49 -4.94 -1.92
C MET A 171 -18.75 -5.47 -2.60
N VAL A 172 -19.85 -4.73 -2.46
CA VAL A 172 -21.14 -5.06 -3.07
C VAL A 172 -21.67 -3.80 -3.75
N VAL A 173 -22.00 -3.89 -5.03
CA VAL A 173 -22.67 -2.80 -5.74
C VAL A 173 -24.14 -2.78 -5.33
N ASP A 174 -24.60 -1.67 -4.76
CA ASP A 174 -25.98 -1.48 -4.29
C ASP A 174 -26.54 -0.17 -4.85
N GLY A 175 -27.18 -0.28 -6.03
CA GLY A 175 -27.72 0.86 -6.76
C GLY A 175 -26.62 1.88 -7.13
N GLU A 176 -26.75 3.09 -6.58
CA GLU A 176 -25.78 4.19 -6.79
C GLU A 176 -24.58 4.15 -5.83
N LYS A 177 -24.55 3.19 -4.91
CA LYS A 177 -23.50 3.06 -3.90
C LYS A 177 -22.72 1.76 -4.06
N ILE A 178 -21.53 1.74 -3.49
CA ILE A 178 -20.73 0.53 -3.29
C ILE A 178 -20.59 0.35 -1.77
N LYS A 179 -20.98 -0.82 -1.27
CA LYS A 179 -20.92 -1.18 0.15
C LYS A 179 -19.72 -2.06 0.45
N PHE A 180 -19.12 -1.89 1.62
CA PHE A 180 -17.96 -2.66 2.10
C PHE A 180 -18.33 -3.38 3.39
N PRO A 181 -18.75 -4.65 3.34
CA PRO A 181 -19.21 -5.36 4.52
C PRO A 181 -18.07 -5.81 5.46
N GLY A 182 -16.83 -5.41 5.17
CA GLY A 182 -15.66 -5.77 5.97
C GLY A 182 -15.08 -7.16 5.68
N GLY A 183 -15.47 -7.78 4.56
CA GLY A 183 -14.92 -9.07 4.13
C GLY A 183 -13.48 -8.98 3.63
N GLY A 184 -12.82 -10.14 3.59
CA GLY A 184 -11.42 -10.31 3.22
C GLY A 184 -11.08 -11.78 2.99
N THR A 185 -9.93 -12.06 2.37
CA THR A 185 -9.53 -13.45 2.05
C THR A 185 -9.32 -14.34 3.28
N HIS A 186 -8.96 -13.78 4.45
CA HIS A 186 -8.87 -14.54 5.73
C HIS A 186 -9.88 -14.12 6.78
N PHE A 187 -10.81 -13.23 6.42
CA PHE A 187 -11.83 -12.75 7.35
C PHE A 187 -13.18 -12.70 6.63
N HIS A 188 -13.57 -13.87 6.11
CA HIS A 188 -14.86 -14.11 5.46
C HIS A 188 -16.04 -13.73 6.36
N ASP A 189 -15.88 -13.91 7.68
CA ASP A 189 -16.92 -13.62 8.68
C ASP A 189 -16.92 -12.17 9.19
N GLY A 190 -16.02 -11.32 8.66
CA GLY A 190 -15.85 -9.91 9.02
C GLY A 190 -14.49 -9.57 9.64
N ALA A 191 -13.94 -8.40 9.28
CA ALA A 191 -12.68 -7.89 9.79
C ALA A 191 -12.68 -7.67 11.32
N ASP A 192 -13.83 -7.31 11.90
CA ASP A 192 -14.04 -7.16 13.35
C ASP A 192 -13.73 -8.44 14.12
N LYS A 193 -14.25 -9.59 13.66
CA LYS A 193 -14.01 -10.90 14.31
C LYS A 193 -12.56 -11.31 14.19
N TYR A 194 -11.94 -11.05 13.04
CA TYR A 194 -10.52 -11.32 12.83
C TYR A 194 -9.64 -10.46 13.74
N ILE A 195 -9.89 -9.15 13.85
CA ILE A 195 -9.19 -8.24 14.77
C ILE A 195 -9.35 -8.70 16.23
N THR A 196 -10.56 -9.09 16.61
CA THR A 196 -10.85 -9.66 17.94
C THR A 196 -10.05 -10.95 18.17
N GLY A 197 -9.97 -11.82 17.16
CA GLY A 197 -9.17 -13.04 17.18
C GLY A 197 -7.68 -12.76 17.38
N LEU A 198 -7.11 -11.75 16.71
CA LEU A 198 -5.72 -11.33 16.92
C LEU A 198 -5.48 -10.87 18.37
N ALA A 199 -6.39 -10.09 18.93
CA ALA A 199 -6.31 -9.62 20.32
C ALA A 199 -6.38 -10.79 21.32
N GLN A 200 -7.30 -11.75 21.10
CA GLN A 200 -7.41 -12.97 21.90
C GLN A 200 -6.16 -13.86 21.81
N MET A 201 -5.58 -14.00 20.62
CA MET A 201 -4.33 -14.73 20.41
C MET A 201 -3.19 -14.14 21.24
N LEU A 202 -3.10 -12.81 21.31
CA LEU A 202 -2.12 -12.08 22.11
C LEU A 202 -2.50 -11.94 23.59
N LYS A 203 -3.69 -12.41 23.98
CA LYS A 203 -4.26 -12.29 25.32
C LYS A 203 -4.34 -10.84 25.80
N PHE A 204 -4.67 -9.92 24.90
CA PHE A 204 -4.86 -8.52 25.27
C PHE A 204 -6.16 -8.30 26.05
N PRO A 205 -6.18 -7.34 27.00
CA PRO A 205 -7.35 -7.12 27.84
C PRO A 205 -8.61 -6.76 27.03
N GLY A 206 -9.73 -7.38 27.40
CA GLY A 206 -11.05 -7.09 26.82
C GLY A 206 -11.17 -7.42 25.33
N ASP A 207 -10.31 -8.29 24.81
CA ASP A 207 -10.26 -8.70 23.40
C ASP A 207 -10.10 -7.51 22.42
N LYS A 208 -9.48 -6.43 22.89
CA LYS A 208 -9.21 -5.22 22.09
C LYS A 208 -7.75 -5.17 21.66
N LEU A 209 -7.53 -5.09 20.34
CA LEU A 209 -6.18 -5.04 19.77
C LEU A 209 -5.41 -3.78 20.23
N HIS A 210 -6.09 -2.70 20.59
CA HIS A 210 -5.49 -1.44 21.03
C HIS A 210 -4.61 -1.59 22.29
N ASN A 211 -4.88 -2.62 23.10
CA ASN A 211 -4.10 -2.98 24.28
C ASN A 211 -3.79 -1.78 25.20
N GLY A 212 -4.86 -1.10 25.63
CA GLY A 212 -4.76 0.07 26.52
C GLY A 212 -3.98 1.25 25.95
N GLY A 213 -3.91 1.43 24.62
CA GLY A 213 -3.17 2.51 23.98
C GLY A 213 -1.80 2.13 23.46
N SER A 214 -1.37 0.89 23.70
CA SER A 214 -0.03 0.44 23.33
C SER A 214 0.11 0.23 21.83
N ILE A 215 -0.93 -0.28 21.15
CA ILE A 215 -0.95 -0.42 19.69
C ILE A 215 -1.76 0.74 19.12
N ARG A 216 -1.10 1.63 18.36
CA ARG A 216 -1.73 2.83 17.79
C ARG A 216 -1.55 2.92 16.28
N ASN A 217 -0.33 2.67 15.81
CA ASN A 217 0.09 2.77 14.42
C ASN A 217 0.36 1.38 13.86
N VAL A 218 -0.37 1.04 12.79
CA VAL A 218 -0.29 -0.25 12.12
C VAL A 218 0.16 -0.08 10.67
N LEU A 219 1.05 -0.95 10.20
CA LEU A 219 1.37 -1.07 8.78
C LEU A 219 0.57 -2.25 8.22
N ASP A 220 -0.33 -2.00 7.28
CA ASP A 220 -1.18 -3.03 6.68
C ASP A 220 -0.77 -3.26 5.22
N VAL A 221 0.00 -4.32 4.98
CA VAL A 221 0.61 -4.60 3.68
C VAL A 221 -0.24 -5.56 2.87
N GLY A 222 -0.52 -5.22 1.62
CA GLY A 222 -1.44 -5.98 0.76
C GLY A 222 -2.89 -5.79 1.20
N CYS A 223 -3.25 -4.55 1.55
CA CYS A 223 -4.49 -4.21 2.24
C CYS A 223 -5.79 -4.41 1.43
N GLY A 224 -5.70 -4.63 0.11
CA GLY A 224 -6.86 -4.61 -0.77
C GLY A 224 -7.60 -3.28 -0.65
N VAL A 225 -8.89 -3.34 -0.34
CA VAL A 225 -9.75 -2.16 -0.09
C VAL A 225 -9.65 -1.58 1.33
N ALA A 226 -8.62 -1.96 2.10
CA ALA A 226 -8.34 -1.50 3.46
C ALA A 226 -9.42 -1.82 4.51
N SER A 227 -10.15 -2.95 4.36
CA SER A 227 -11.14 -3.40 5.35
C SER A 227 -10.54 -3.57 6.75
N PHE A 228 -9.33 -4.12 6.84
CA PHE A 228 -8.63 -4.25 8.12
C PHE A 228 -8.38 -2.87 8.76
N GLY A 229 -7.81 -1.93 8.01
CA GLY A 229 -7.61 -0.55 8.47
C GLY A 229 -8.89 0.17 8.88
N ALA A 230 -9.98 -0.01 8.13
CA ALA A 230 -11.28 0.60 8.41
C ALA A 230 -11.84 0.19 9.79
N TYR A 231 -11.72 -1.09 10.14
CA TYR A 231 -12.25 -1.66 11.37
C TYR A 231 -11.32 -1.46 12.58
N LEU A 232 -10.11 -0.96 12.36
CA LEU A 232 -9.19 -0.52 13.42
C LEU A 232 -9.51 0.88 13.94
N LEU A 233 -10.09 1.76 13.10
CA LEU A 233 -10.40 3.15 13.48
C LEU A 233 -11.30 3.28 14.73
N PRO A 234 -12.39 2.49 14.89
CA PRO A 234 -13.20 2.54 16.12
C PRO A 234 -12.48 2.05 17.39
N LEU A 235 -11.30 1.43 17.24
CA LEU A 235 -10.45 0.99 18.35
C LEU A 235 -9.34 1.99 18.66
N ASP A 236 -9.41 3.21 18.12
CA ASP A 236 -8.35 4.23 18.17
C ASP A 236 -7.02 3.78 17.54
N ILE A 237 -7.06 2.84 16.61
CA ILE A 237 -5.89 2.36 15.87
C ILE A 237 -5.93 2.92 14.45
N ILE A 238 -4.84 3.54 14.00
CA ILE A 238 -4.66 3.97 12.61
C ILE A 238 -3.76 2.97 11.92
N ALA A 239 -4.25 2.41 10.81
CA ALA A 239 -3.44 1.66 9.89
C ALA A 239 -3.05 2.53 8.70
N MET A 240 -1.80 2.45 8.29
CA MET A 240 -1.37 2.89 6.97
C MET A 240 -1.44 1.68 6.03
N SER A 241 -2.48 1.65 5.20
CA SER A 241 -2.77 0.55 4.28
C SER A 241 -2.00 0.73 2.97
N LEU A 242 -1.24 -0.28 2.57
CA LEU A 242 -0.31 -0.27 1.45
C LEU A 242 -0.68 -1.34 0.43
N ALA A 243 -0.86 -0.95 -0.83
CA ALA A 243 -1.04 -1.87 -1.96
C ALA A 243 -0.35 -1.35 -3.23
N PRO A 244 0.10 -2.22 -4.14
CA PRO A 244 0.64 -1.81 -5.43
C PRO A 244 -0.47 -1.28 -6.35
N ASN A 245 -0.09 -0.54 -7.39
CA ASN A 245 -0.96 -0.24 -8.52
C ASN A 245 -0.96 -1.42 -9.51
N ASP A 246 -1.57 -2.55 -9.10
CA ASP A 246 -1.57 -3.80 -9.86
C ASP A 246 -2.81 -3.94 -10.77
N VAL A 247 -3.03 -5.16 -11.26
CA VAL A 247 -4.16 -5.50 -12.14
C VAL A 247 -5.53 -5.32 -11.49
N HIS A 248 -5.59 -5.23 -10.15
CA HIS A 248 -6.81 -5.00 -9.40
C HIS A 248 -6.98 -3.49 -9.16
N GLU A 249 -7.07 -2.74 -10.27
CA GLU A 249 -7.12 -1.28 -10.31
C GLU A 249 -8.00 -0.67 -9.20
N ASN A 250 -7.53 0.44 -8.62
CA ASN A 250 -8.28 1.31 -7.69
C ASN A 250 -8.53 0.80 -6.27
N GLN A 251 -7.88 -0.28 -5.82
CA GLN A 251 -7.92 -0.73 -4.42
C GLN A 251 -7.70 0.40 -3.40
N ILE A 252 -6.65 1.19 -3.58
CA ILE A 252 -6.33 2.33 -2.71
C ILE A 252 -7.33 3.48 -2.89
N GLN A 253 -7.85 3.71 -4.09
CA GLN A 253 -8.86 4.74 -4.33
C GLN A 253 -10.15 4.44 -3.56
N PHE A 254 -10.60 3.18 -3.52
CA PHE A 254 -11.71 2.76 -2.66
C PHE A 254 -11.47 3.09 -1.20
N ALA A 255 -10.27 2.83 -0.69
CA ALA A 255 -9.93 3.13 0.69
C ALA A 255 -9.91 4.65 0.97
N LEU A 256 -9.37 5.45 0.05
CA LEU A 256 -9.31 6.90 0.17
C LEU A 256 -10.69 7.56 0.11
N GLU A 257 -11.59 7.14 -0.80
CA GLU A 257 -12.97 7.63 -0.86
C GLU A 257 -13.80 7.29 0.39
N ARG A 258 -13.40 6.25 1.14
CA ARG A 258 -13.96 5.90 2.44
C ARG A 258 -13.39 6.73 3.60
N GLY A 259 -12.31 7.48 3.37
CA GLY A 259 -11.56 8.22 4.39
C GLY A 259 -10.55 7.39 5.18
N ILE A 260 -10.09 6.25 4.64
CA ILE A 260 -9.17 5.34 5.32
C ILE A 260 -7.72 5.65 4.89
N PRO A 261 -6.78 5.87 5.84
CA PRO A 261 -5.39 6.19 5.50
C PRO A 261 -4.73 5.07 4.69
N SER A 262 -4.43 5.37 3.43
CA SER A 262 -3.93 4.39 2.46
C SER A 262 -2.97 5.03 1.48
N THR A 263 -2.03 4.26 0.97
CA THR A 263 -1.09 4.73 -0.06
C THR A 263 -0.77 3.63 -1.06
N LEU A 264 -0.48 4.05 -2.28
CA LEU A 264 0.15 3.18 -3.25
C LEU A 264 1.61 2.97 -2.89
N GLY A 265 2.07 1.73 -2.99
CA GLY A 265 3.48 1.40 -2.88
C GLY A 265 3.71 -0.10 -2.83
N VAL A 266 4.98 -0.48 -2.96
CA VAL A 266 5.41 -1.87 -3.06
C VAL A 266 6.66 -2.09 -2.22
N LEU A 267 6.79 -3.31 -1.68
CA LEU A 267 8.05 -3.79 -1.13
C LEU A 267 8.95 -4.30 -2.27
N GLY A 268 9.53 -3.35 -3.00
CA GLY A 268 10.45 -3.60 -4.12
C GLY A 268 11.92 -3.51 -3.70
N THR A 269 12.64 -2.55 -4.24
CA THR A 269 14.05 -2.26 -3.98
C THR A 269 14.27 -1.07 -3.05
N LYS A 270 13.32 -0.14 -2.98
CA LYS A 270 13.39 1.06 -2.14
C LYS A 270 12.77 0.85 -0.77
N ARG A 271 13.33 1.51 0.25
CA ARG A 271 12.70 1.60 1.58
C ARG A 271 11.29 2.17 1.44
N LEU A 272 10.37 1.70 2.29
CA LEU A 272 9.09 2.38 2.45
C LEU A 272 9.34 3.77 3.05
N PRO A 273 8.55 4.80 2.65
CA PRO A 273 8.81 6.20 2.96
C PRO A 273 8.41 6.58 4.40
N TYR A 274 8.76 5.72 5.35
CA TYR A 274 8.52 5.91 6.77
C TYR A 274 9.85 5.87 7.52
N PRO A 275 10.05 6.74 8.52
CA PRO A 275 11.16 6.62 9.45
C PRO A 275 11.21 5.24 10.11
N SER A 276 12.37 4.87 10.63
CA SER A 276 12.49 3.62 11.37
C SER A 276 11.60 3.63 12.61
N ARG A 277 11.17 2.47 13.09
CA ARG A 277 10.40 2.32 14.34
C ARG A 277 9.10 3.15 14.33
N SER A 278 8.40 3.22 13.20
CA SER A 278 7.16 4.00 13.06
C SER A 278 5.92 3.26 13.56
N PHE A 279 5.90 1.93 13.47
CA PHE A 279 4.71 1.10 13.69
C PHE A 279 4.87 0.16 14.90
N GLU A 280 3.77 -0.10 15.63
CA GLU A 280 3.73 -1.10 16.69
C GLU A 280 3.33 -2.50 16.19
N LEU A 281 2.57 -2.56 15.09
CA LEU A 281 2.15 -3.81 14.48
C LEU A 281 2.23 -3.71 12.97
N ALA A 282 2.71 -4.76 12.33
CA ALA A 282 2.58 -4.95 10.90
C ALA A 282 1.65 -6.14 10.63
N HIS A 283 0.82 -6.00 9.62
CA HIS A 283 -0.17 -6.97 9.23
C HIS A 283 0.04 -7.34 7.76
N CYS A 284 -0.01 -8.63 7.47
CA CYS A 284 -0.13 -9.16 6.12
C CYS A 284 -1.10 -10.35 6.16
N SER A 285 -2.17 -10.25 5.36
CA SER A 285 -3.13 -11.32 5.15
C SER A 285 -3.18 -11.67 3.66
N ARG A 286 -2.59 -12.80 3.27
CA ARG A 286 -2.33 -13.19 1.86
C ARG A 286 -1.84 -12.03 0.98
N CYS A 287 -0.87 -11.26 1.49
CA CYS A 287 -0.31 -10.11 0.78
C CYS A 287 0.53 -10.49 -0.46
N ARG A 288 0.70 -11.79 -0.77
CA ARG A 288 1.46 -12.33 -1.92
C ARG A 288 2.90 -11.81 -2.00
N ILE A 289 3.49 -11.46 -0.86
CA ILE A 289 4.88 -11.05 -0.76
C ILE A 289 5.73 -12.28 -0.47
N ASP A 290 6.70 -12.54 -1.34
CA ASP A 290 7.79 -13.46 -1.02
C ASP A 290 8.72 -12.79 -0.02
N TRP A 291 8.51 -13.09 1.27
CA TRP A 291 9.31 -12.58 2.38
C TRP A 291 10.74 -13.15 2.43
N LEU A 292 11.02 -14.24 1.71
CA LEU A 292 12.33 -14.88 1.67
C LEU A 292 13.20 -14.41 0.52
N GLN A 293 12.63 -13.69 -0.45
CA GLN A 293 13.38 -13.14 -1.57
C GLN A 293 14.60 -12.35 -1.10
N ARG A 294 15.69 -12.41 -1.88
CA ARG A 294 16.93 -11.65 -1.63
C ARG A 294 17.40 -11.80 -0.16
N ASP A 295 17.48 -13.04 0.32
CA ASP A 295 17.88 -13.39 1.69
C ASP A 295 17.05 -12.71 2.79
N GLY A 296 15.79 -12.40 2.49
CA GLY A 296 14.87 -11.79 3.44
C GLY A 296 14.96 -10.28 3.58
N ILE A 297 15.45 -9.58 2.56
CA ILE A 297 15.58 -8.11 2.59
C ILE A 297 14.24 -7.40 2.90
N LEU A 298 13.11 -7.98 2.49
CA LEU A 298 11.79 -7.41 2.80
C LEU A 298 11.43 -7.54 4.27
N LEU A 299 11.80 -8.65 4.92
CA LEU A 299 11.66 -8.80 6.37
C LEU A 299 12.57 -7.84 7.12
N LEU A 300 13.73 -7.48 6.56
CA LEU A 300 14.63 -6.48 7.13
C LEU A 300 14.07 -5.06 7.03
N GLU A 301 13.36 -4.74 5.94
CA GLU A 301 12.63 -3.47 5.85
C GLU A 301 11.46 -3.44 6.85
N LEU A 302 10.73 -4.55 6.99
CA LEU A 302 9.70 -4.68 8.01
C LEU A 302 10.28 -4.52 9.43
N ASP A 303 11.43 -5.13 9.70
CA ASP A 303 12.16 -4.98 10.96
C ASP A 303 12.52 -3.51 11.22
N ARG A 304 13.11 -2.81 10.24
CA ARG A 304 13.45 -1.37 10.36
C ARG A 304 12.24 -0.54 10.79
N LEU A 305 11.07 -0.82 10.23
CA LEU A 305 9.83 -0.06 10.44
C LEU A 305 9.14 -0.35 11.78
N LEU A 306 9.32 -1.54 12.34
CA LEU A 306 8.69 -1.92 13.60
C LEU A 306 9.46 -1.45 14.83
N ARG A 307 8.72 -0.94 15.81
CA ARG A 307 9.24 -0.59 17.13
C ARG A 307 9.72 -1.83 17.89
N PRO A 308 10.64 -1.69 18.87
CA PRO A 308 10.98 -2.81 19.75
C PRO A 308 9.75 -3.38 20.44
N GLY A 309 9.65 -4.71 20.50
CA GLY A 309 8.46 -5.40 21.00
C GLY A 309 7.26 -5.39 20.06
N GLY A 310 7.37 -4.74 18.89
CA GLY A 310 6.31 -4.72 17.89
C GLY A 310 6.00 -6.11 17.33
N TYR A 311 4.79 -6.24 16.79
CA TYR A 311 4.25 -7.50 16.30
C TYR A 311 4.22 -7.56 14.78
N PHE A 312 4.42 -8.75 14.22
CA PHE A 312 4.10 -9.05 12.83
C PHE A 312 3.05 -10.16 12.78
N ALA A 313 1.81 -9.78 12.45
CA ALA A 313 0.69 -10.69 12.24
C ALA A 313 0.67 -11.14 10.78
N TYR A 314 0.94 -12.42 10.55
CA TYR A 314 1.05 -13.02 9.23
C TYR A 314 0.02 -14.15 9.07
N SER A 315 -0.94 -13.94 8.17
CA SER A 315 -2.02 -14.88 7.85
C SER A 315 -1.90 -15.31 6.39
N SER A 316 -1.30 -16.47 6.15
CA SER A 316 -0.99 -16.95 4.81
C SER A 316 -0.76 -18.47 4.81
N PRO A 317 -0.98 -19.19 3.68
CA PRO A 317 -0.78 -20.64 3.57
C PRO A 317 0.53 -21.13 4.17
N GLU A 318 1.63 -20.42 3.94
CA GLU A 318 2.96 -20.76 4.44
C GLU A 318 3.03 -20.78 5.98
N ALA A 319 2.07 -20.16 6.66
CA ALA A 319 1.99 -20.19 8.12
C ALA A 319 1.28 -21.44 8.66
N TYR A 320 0.32 -22.04 7.94
CA TYR A 320 -0.57 -23.06 8.50
C TYR A 320 -0.70 -24.34 7.67
N GLU A 321 -0.53 -24.27 6.34
CA GLU A 321 -0.63 -25.42 5.46
C GLU A 321 0.56 -26.37 5.67
N GLN A 322 0.26 -27.66 5.55
CA GLN A 322 1.18 -28.74 5.90
C GLN A 322 1.74 -29.47 4.69
N ASP A 323 1.51 -28.98 3.47
CA ASP A 323 2.13 -29.56 2.29
C ASP A 323 3.66 -29.33 2.31
N PRO A 324 4.42 -30.12 1.52
CA PRO A 324 5.89 -30.04 1.53
C PRO A 324 6.46 -28.66 1.18
N GLU A 325 5.79 -27.91 0.30
CA GLU A 325 6.27 -26.61 -0.16
C GLU A 325 6.08 -25.54 0.92
N ASN A 326 4.87 -25.42 1.45
CA ASN A 326 4.58 -24.48 2.54
C ASN A 326 5.42 -24.77 3.79
N ARG A 327 5.68 -26.05 4.12
CA ARG A 327 6.58 -26.40 5.24
C ARG A 327 8.03 -25.95 5.00
N LYS A 328 8.51 -26.04 3.76
CA LYS A 328 9.85 -25.56 3.40
C LYS A 328 9.95 -24.05 3.56
N ILE A 329 8.96 -23.31 3.07
CA ILE A 329 8.88 -21.85 3.19
C ILE A 329 8.79 -21.44 4.66
N TRP A 330 7.90 -22.07 5.43
CA TRP A 330 7.76 -21.86 6.87
C TRP A 330 9.10 -22.03 7.61
N ASN A 331 9.80 -23.14 7.39
CA ASN A 331 11.06 -23.44 8.06
C ASN A 331 12.14 -22.42 7.70
N ALA A 332 12.23 -22.02 6.43
CA ALA A 332 13.16 -21.00 6.00
C ALA A 332 12.86 -19.63 6.65
N MET A 333 11.58 -19.22 6.66
CA MET A 333 11.15 -17.96 7.29
C MET A 333 11.39 -17.98 8.80
N TYR A 334 11.04 -19.09 9.47
CA TYR A 334 11.29 -19.29 10.90
C TYR A 334 12.78 -19.20 11.24
N ASN A 335 13.64 -19.87 10.46
CA ASN A 335 15.09 -19.84 10.68
C ASN A 335 15.68 -18.44 10.46
N LEU A 336 15.20 -17.71 9.45
CA LEU A 336 15.62 -16.34 9.21
C LEU A 336 15.20 -15.40 10.36
N LEU A 337 13.92 -15.40 10.73
CA LEU A 337 13.39 -14.57 11.82
C LEU A 337 14.06 -14.91 13.16
N LYS A 338 14.33 -16.19 13.43
CA LYS A 338 15.09 -16.62 14.61
C LYS A 338 16.52 -16.05 14.60
N ARG A 339 17.23 -16.04 13.45
CA ARG A 339 18.54 -15.38 13.32
C ARG A 339 18.45 -13.86 13.46
N MET A 340 17.30 -13.27 13.13
CA MET A 340 16.96 -11.87 13.40
C MET A 340 16.51 -11.62 14.85
N CYS A 341 16.57 -12.63 15.73
CA CYS A 341 16.16 -12.57 17.13
C CYS A 341 14.65 -12.40 17.39
N TRP A 342 13.82 -12.59 16.38
CA TRP A 342 12.37 -12.60 16.53
C TRP A 342 11.91 -13.91 17.15
N LYS A 343 10.76 -13.86 17.83
CA LYS A 343 10.13 -15.02 18.46
C LYS A 343 8.69 -15.17 17.99
N VAL A 344 8.22 -16.41 17.88
CA VAL A 344 6.78 -16.66 17.72
C VAL A 344 6.11 -16.29 19.03
N ALA A 345 5.27 -15.25 19.02
CA ALA A 345 4.45 -14.88 20.18
C ALA A 345 3.30 -15.87 20.33
N VAL A 346 2.65 -16.21 19.22
CA VAL A 346 1.53 -17.16 19.17
C VAL A 346 1.34 -17.64 17.74
N LYS A 347 0.93 -18.89 17.58
CA LYS A 347 0.50 -19.48 16.31
C LYS A 347 -0.82 -20.22 16.55
N ARG A 348 -1.88 -19.83 15.85
CA ARG A 348 -3.21 -20.43 15.98
C ARG A 348 -3.97 -20.35 14.66
N GLY A 349 -4.58 -21.46 14.25
CA GLY A 349 -5.33 -21.53 13.00
C GLY A 349 -4.46 -21.12 11.81
N GLN A 350 -4.95 -20.16 11.03
CA GLN A 350 -4.30 -19.66 9.82
C GLN A 350 -3.30 -18.53 10.06
N THR A 351 -3.05 -18.15 11.32
CA THR A 351 -2.27 -16.96 11.67
C THR A 351 -1.11 -17.30 12.59
N VAL A 352 0.05 -16.70 12.30
CA VAL A 352 1.20 -16.60 13.20
C VAL A 352 1.42 -15.14 13.56
N ILE A 353 1.73 -14.87 14.83
CA ILE A 353 2.16 -13.54 15.27
C ILE A 353 3.57 -13.67 15.80
N TRP A 354 4.48 -12.89 15.22
CA TRP A 354 5.87 -12.78 15.65
C TRP A 354 6.05 -11.54 16.50
N ALA A 355 6.98 -11.58 17.46
CA ALA A 355 7.38 -10.45 18.28
C ALA A 355 8.86 -10.11 18.02
N LYS A 356 9.10 -8.82 17.74
CA LYS A 356 10.44 -8.24 17.59
C LYS A 356 11.12 -8.13 18.96
N PRO A 357 12.44 -8.34 19.09
CA PRO A 357 13.12 -8.19 20.37
C PRO A 357 12.99 -6.77 20.95
N LEU A 358 12.90 -6.69 22.27
CA LEU A 358 12.81 -5.43 23.02
C LEU A 358 14.16 -4.70 23.14
N SER A 359 15.28 -5.39 22.91
CA SER A 359 16.62 -4.83 23.12
C SER A 359 17.69 -5.52 22.26
N ASN A 360 18.87 -4.91 22.14
CA ASN A 360 20.02 -5.47 21.43
C ASN A 360 20.64 -6.72 22.07
N SER A 361 20.19 -7.19 23.25
CA SER A 361 20.84 -8.28 23.98
C SER A 361 20.96 -9.57 23.17
N CYS A 362 20.01 -9.87 22.29
CA CYS A 362 20.11 -11.04 21.42
C CYS A 362 21.10 -10.80 20.29
N TYR A 363 21.12 -9.59 19.69
CA TYR A 363 22.04 -9.24 18.61
C TYR A 363 23.51 -9.37 19.04
N LEU A 364 23.83 -8.94 20.26
CA LEU A 364 25.17 -9.00 20.84
C LEU A 364 25.67 -10.42 21.12
N LYS A 365 24.77 -11.41 21.19
CA LYS A 365 25.09 -12.82 21.46
C LYS A 365 25.17 -13.67 20.20
N ARG A 366 25.01 -13.07 19.02
CA ARG A 366 25.05 -13.79 17.74
C ARG A 366 26.49 -14.19 17.44
N ASP A 367 26.66 -15.38 16.89
CA ASP A 367 27.96 -15.85 16.46
C ASP A 367 28.55 -14.93 15.37
N PRO A 368 29.87 -14.68 15.36
CA PRO A 368 30.52 -13.94 14.29
C PRO A 368 30.18 -14.51 12.90
N GLY A 369 29.85 -13.64 11.94
CA GLY A 369 29.47 -14.06 10.59
C GLY A 369 28.00 -14.48 10.42
N THR A 370 27.17 -14.40 11.48
CA THR A 370 25.73 -14.67 11.34
C THR A 370 25.08 -13.71 10.35
N ARG A 371 24.40 -14.24 9.32
CA ARG A 371 23.57 -13.46 8.41
C ARG A 371 22.11 -13.36 8.90
N PRO A 372 21.43 -12.22 8.72
CA PRO A 372 21.93 -10.96 8.17
C PRO A 372 22.80 -10.17 9.17
N PRO A 373 23.84 -9.44 8.74
CA PRO A 373 24.71 -8.67 9.64
C PRO A 373 23.96 -7.52 10.32
N LEU A 374 24.60 -6.88 11.31
CA LEU A 374 24.11 -5.60 11.83
C LEU A 374 24.51 -4.46 10.87
N CYS A 375 23.68 -3.43 10.77
CA CYS A 375 24.01 -2.25 9.98
C CYS A 375 25.18 -1.48 10.58
N SER A 376 25.89 -0.70 9.75
CA SER A 376 27.01 0.11 10.20
C SER A 376 26.52 1.32 11.01
N SER A 377 27.38 1.89 11.86
CA SER A 377 27.02 3.06 12.68
C SER A 377 26.74 4.32 11.85
N GLY A 378 27.21 4.37 10.60
CA GLY A 378 26.95 5.48 9.67
C GLY A 378 25.69 5.29 8.83
N ASP A 379 25.01 4.14 8.90
CA ASP A 379 23.74 3.94 8.19
C ASP A 379 22.61 4.63 8.95
N ASP A 380 22.08 5.72 8.39
CA ASP A 380 20.87 6.35 8.91
C ASP A 380 19.63 5.45 8.64
N PRO A 381 18.95 4.95 9.68
CA PRO A 381 17.75 4.12 9.51
C PRO A 381 16.48 4.94 9.22
N ASP A 382 16.50 6.26 9.37
CA ASP A 382 15.36 7.15 9.10
C ASP A 382 15.34 7.70 7.68
N ALA A 383 16.50 7.77 7.02
CA ALA A 383 16.59 8.05 5.59
C ALA A 383 15.74 7.05 4.79
N SER A 384 14.58 7.48 4.33
CA SER A 384 13.55 6.60 3.75
C SER A 384 13.22 6.96 2.30
N TRP A 385 13.34 8.22 1.91
CA TRP A 385 12.99 8.66 0.56
C TRP A 385 14.04 8.26 -0.49
N ASN A 386 13.62 7.46 -1.47
CA ASN A 386 14.46 6.98 -2.58
C ASN A 386 15.73 6.22 -2.17
N VAL A 387 15.80 5.76 -0.92
CA VAL A 387 16.91 4.96 -0.38
C VAL A 387 16.67 3.48 -0.68
N SER A 388 17.69 2.78 -1.20
CA SER A 388 17.58 1.34 -1.41
C SER A 388 17.53 0.58 -0.07
N MET A 389 16.72 -0.47 0.01
CA MET A 389 16.66 -1.35 1.16
C MET A 389 18.04 -1.93 1.49
N LYS A 390 18.28 -2.22 2.77
CA LYS A 390 19.58 -2.69 3.25
C LYS A 390 19.45 -4.11 3.81
N ALA A 391 20.41 -4.97 3.45
CA ALA A 391 20.46 -6.36 3.91
C ALA A 391 21.14 -6.50 5.30
N CYS A 392 20.73 -5.67 6.26
CA CYS A 392 21.28 -5.65 7.62
C CYS A 392 20.20 -5.32 8.66
N ILE A 393 20.40 -5.73 9.92
CA ILE A 393 19.52 -5.41 11.04
C ILE A 393 19.98 -4.10 11.67
N THR A 394 19.06 -3.14 11.84
CA THR A 394 19.35 -1.87 12.50
C THR A 394 19.38 -2.07 14.03
N PRO A 395 20.52 -1.85 14.71
CA PRO A 395 20.58 -1.89 16.17
C PRO A 395 19.81 -0.75 16.82
N TYR A 396 19.29 -0.95 18.03
CA TYR A 396 18.69 0.12 18.82
C TYR A 396 19.74 1.05 19.43
N SER A 397 19.37 2.30 19.70
CA SER A 397 20.19 3.26 20.45
C SER A 397 20.47 2.75 21.87
N ALA A 398 21.53 3.26 22.51
CA ALA A 398 21.92 2.84 23.86
C ALA A 398 20.81 3.06 24.90
N LYS A 399 20.09 4.19 24.79
CA LYS A 399 18.92 4.55 25.63
C LYS A 399 17.84 3.47 25.52
N MET A 400 17.40 3.19 24.29
CA MET A 400 16.37 2.18 24.03
C MET A 400 16.80 0.76 24.42
N HIS A 401 18.07 0.41 24.19
CA HIS A 401 18.60 -0.87 24.62
C HIS A 401 18.46 -1.07 26.14
N LYS A 402 18.76 -0.03 26.92
CA LYS A 402 18.67 -0.04 28.39
C LYS A 402 17.22 -0.10 28.87
N GLU A 403 16.34 0.72 28.29
CA GLU A 403 14.94 0.85 28.70
C GLU A 403 14.07 -0.33 28.23
N ARG A 404 14.52 -1.07 27.20
CA ARG A 404 13.77 -2.19 26.59
C ARG A 404 12.37 -1.80 26.13
N TRP A 405 12.21 -0.54 25.76
CA TRP A 405 10.94 0.07 25.43
C TRP A 405 11.19 1.19 24.40
N SER A 406 10.16 1.56 23.65
CA SER A 406 10.27 2.64 22.66
C SER A 406 10.23 4.06 23.25
N GLY A 407 10.04 4.17 24.56
CA GLY A 407 9.82 5.42 25.29
C GLY A 407 8.40 5.98 25.18
N LEU A 408 7.60 5.53 24.20
CA LEU A 408 6.29 6.12 23.94
C LEU A 408 5.25 5.76 25.00
N LEU A 409 4.47 6.77 25.38
CA LEU A 409 3.27 6.57 26.18
C LEU A 409 2.15 5.92 25.36
N PRO A 410 1.20 5.24 26.02
CA PRO A 410 -0.02 4.78 25.39
C PRO A 410 -0.86 5.95 24.85
N TRP A 411 -1.73 5.65 23.89
CA TRP A 411 -2.80 6.56 23.47
C TRP A 411 -3.88 6.66 24.57
N PRO A 412 -4.46 7.85 24.85
CA PRO A 412 -4.27 9.13 24.15
C PRO A 412 -3.16 10.03 24.69
N GLN A 413 -2.48 9.67 25.77
CA GLN A 413 -1.44 10.52 26.40
C GLN A 413 -0.32 10.89 25.42
N ARG A 414 -0.02 10.00 24.47
CA ARG A 414 0.95 10.23 23.39
C ARG A 414 0.65 11.47 22.53
N LEU A 415 -0.61 11.93 22.44
CA LEU A 415 -1.00 13.03 21.56
C LEU A 415 -0.27 14.34 21.88
N THR A 416 -0.03 14.61 23.17
CA THR A 416 0.57 15.87 23.65
C THR A 416 1.90 15.67 24.36
N THR A 417 2.40 14.43 24.44
CA THR A 417 3.66 14.12 25.10
C THR A 417 4.79 14.12 24.09
N ALA A 418 5.87 14.86 24.38
CA ALA A 418 7.09 14.85 23.57
C ALA A 418 7.65 13.42 23.43
N PRO A 419 7.76 12.87 22.21
CA PRO A 419 8.37 11.55 21.99
C PRO A 419 9.85 11.56 22.40
N PRO A 420 10.35 10.53 23.12
CA PRO A 420 11.76 10.47 23.53
C PRO A 420 12.78 10.43 22.37
N ARG A 421 12.29 10.20 21.15
CA ARG A 421 13.09 10.23 19.93
C ARG A 421 13.43 11.65 19.47
N LEU A 422 12.68 12.68 19.88
CA LEU A 422 12.94 14.06 19.48
C LEU A 422 14.35 14.51 19.88
N GLU A 423 14.81 14.09 21.06
CA GLU A 423 16.19 14.33 21.51
C GLU A 423 17.24 13.73 20.56
N GLU A 424 16.95 12.58 19.92
CA GLU A 424 17.87 11.94 18.95
C GLU A 424 18.05 12.78 17.68
N ILE A 425 17.10 13.68 17.37
CA ILE A 425 17.15 14.60 16.21
C ILE A 425 17.40 16.05 16.63
N GLY A 426 17.76 16.29 17.89
CA GLY A 426 18.12 17.61 18.41
C GLY A 426 16.94 18.51 18.76
N VAL A 427 15.73 17.96 18.91
CA VAL A 427 14.54 18.71 19.35
C VAL A 427 14.27 18.42 20.83
N SER A 428 14.20 19.48 21.64
CA SER A 428 13.94 19.37 23.08
C SER A 428 12.46 19.15 23.38
N PRO A 429 12.12 18.54 24.53
CA PRO A 429 10.73 18.47 25.00
C PRO A 429 10.09 19.86 25.17
N GLU A 430 10.86 20.87 25.56
CA GLU A 430 10.41 22.24 25.74
C GLU A 430 9.99 22.87 24.40
N GLU A 431 10.83 22.78 23.36
CA GLU A 431 10.50 23.23 21.99
C GLU A 431 9.23 22.56 21.47
N PHE A 432 9.08 21.25 21.68
CA PHE A 432 7.87 20.53 21.29
C PHE A 432 6.61 21.05 22.01
N HIS A 433 6.73 21.39 23.30
CA HIS A 433 5.61 21.89 24.08
C HIS A 433 5.22 23.32 23.68
N GLU A 434 6.19 24.19 23.39
CA GLU A 434 5.94 25.54 22.86
C GLU A 434 5.18 25.50 21.53
N ASP A 435 5.57 24.61 20.62
CA ASP A 435 4.87 24.38 19.35
C ASP A 435 3.45 23.85 19.59
N THR A 436 3.26 22.93 20.54
CA THR A 436 1.94 22.32 20.81
C THR A 436 0.93 23.31 21.38
N VAL A 437 1.38 24.30 22.18
CA VAL A 437 0.49 25.32 22.78
C VAL A 437 0.12 26.42 21.78
N SER A 438 0.88 26.56 20.69
CA SER A 438 0.70 27.61 19.68
C SER A 438 -0.39 27.29 18.64
N PHE A 439 -1.07 26.13 18.73
CA PHE A 439 -2.13 25.67 17.81
C PHE A 439 -3.53 25.63 18.42
#